data_AF-A0A0B4GZE0-F1
#
_entry.id   AF-A0A0B4GZE0-F1
#
_cell.length_a   1.000
_cell.length_b   1.000
_cell.length_c   1.000
_cell.angle_alpha   90.00
_cell.angle_beta   90.00
_cell.angle_gamma   90.00
#
_symmetry.space_group_name_H-M   'P 1'
#
loop_
_entity.id
_entity.type
_entity.pdbx_description
1 polymer ?
#
loop_
_entity_poly.entity_id
_entity_poly.type
_entity_poly.pdbx_seq_one_letter_code
_entity_poly.pdbx_strand_id
1 'polypeptide(L)'
;MKYSTAIIPVFAVASLAASIETRQSKKLPWKHPTHNSDCGAQGIDEYVCGTELFCNMINDPRREACENPQGWKSPQECLDAHEAKPSHEKCAKLRRDAFDQCREKSEFQECETKGQDVFEECMGIQKFQSLKEREAAARAKGCRV
;
A
#
# COMPACT_ATOMS: atom_id res chain seq x y z
N MET A 1 -31.87 -39.95 -49.17
CA MET A 1 -31.48 -38.53 -48.99
C MET A 1 -31.58 -38.23 -47.50
N LYS A 2 -30.44 -38.00 -46.83
CA LYS A 2 -30.33 -37.78 -45.37
C LYS A 2 -29.67 -36.42 -45.19
N TYR A 3 -30.39 -35.43 -44.67
CA TYR A 3 -29.83 -34.11 -44.35
C TYR A 3 -29.47 -34.08 -42.88
N SER A 4 -28.18 -34.20 -42.58
CA SER A 4 -27.64 -33.92 -41.24
C SER A 4 -27.58 -32.42 -41.04
N THR A 5 -28.45 -31.88 -40.20
CA THR A 5 -28.41 -30.50 -39.72
C THR A 5 -27.43 -30.43 -38.55
N ALA A 6 -26.25 -29.85 -38.79
CA ALA A 6 -25.30 -29.51 -37.74
C ALA A 6 -25.72 -28.16 -37.12
N ILE A 7 -26.15 -28.20 -35.86
CA ILE A 7 -26.42 -27.01 -35.04
C ILE A 7 -25.06 -26.55 -34.49
N ILE A 8 -24.57 -25.40 -34.96
CA ILE A 8 -23.39 -24.72 -34.40
C ILE A 8 -23.90 -23.87 -33.23
N PRO A 9 -23.55 -24.17 -31.96
CA PRO A 9 -23.89 -23.28 -30.88
C PRO A 9 -22.96 -22.06 -30.94
N VAL A 10 -23.55 -20.92 -31.27
CA VAL A 10 -22.94 -19.59 -31.11
C VAL A 10 -22.88 -19.31 -29.62
N PHE A 11 -21.86 -19.83 -28.93
CA PHE A 11 -21.52 -19.35 -27.60
C PHE A 11 -20.78 -18.03 -27.75
N ALA A 12 -21.52 -17.00 -27.36
CA ALA A 12 -21.15 -15.61 -27.27
C ALA A 12 -19.70 -15.41 -26.80
N VAL A 13 -18.99 -14.62 -27.58
CA VAL A 13 -17.75 -13.93 -27.20
C VAL A 13 -18.10 -12.94 -26.09
N ALA A 14 -18.02 -13.36 -24.84
CA ALA A 14 -18.32 -12.52 -23.68
C ALA A 14 -17.32 -12.77 -22.55
N SER A 15 -16.03 -12.51 -22.78
CA SER A 15 -15.05 -12.49 -21.67
C SER A 15 -14.04 -11.34 -21.70
N LEU A 16 -14.19 -10.34 -22.57
CA LEU A 16 -13.30 -9.15 -22.53
C LEU A 16 -13.69 -8.12 -21.45
N ALA A 17 -14.84 -8.26 -20.79
CA ALA A 17 -15.28 -7.35 -19.74
C ALA A 17 -14.60 -7.60 -18.37
N ALA A 18 -14.04 -8.80 -18.13
CA ALA A 18 -13.38 -9.13 -16.86
C ALA A 18 -11.97 -8.50 -16.71
N SER A 19 -11.47 -7.78 -17.73
CA SER A 19 -10.16 -7.11 -17.70
C SER A 19 -10.25 -5.60 -17.52
N ILE A 20 -11.45 -5.02 -17.40
CA ILE A 20 -11.62 -3.56 -17.26
C ILE A 20 -11.56 -3.15 -15.77
N GLU A 21 -11.87 -4.05 -14.84
CA GLU A 21 -11.89 -3.77 -13.39
C GLU A 21 -10.53 -3.91 -12.69
N THR A 22 -9.45 -4.18 -13.45
CA THR A 22 -8.07 -4.11 -12.94
C THR A 22 -7.38 -2.77 -13.23
N ARG A 23 -8.12 -1.77 -13.73
CA ARG A 23 -7.59 -0.42 -14.00
C ARG A 23 -8.33 0.70 -13.25
N GLN A 24 -8.83 0.45 -12.04
CA GLN A 24 -8.75 1.55 -11.07
C GLN A 24 -7.25 1.80 -10.87
N SER A 25 -6.77 2.99 -11.23
CA SER A 25 -5.39 3.42 -11.00
C SER A 25 -4.99 3.05 -9.59
N LYS A 26 -4.20 1.97 -9.43
CA LYS A 26 -3.88 1.41 -8.11
C LYS A 26 -2.98 2.43 -7.42
N LYS A 27 -3.59 3.24 -6.56
CA LYS A 27 -2.89 4.23 -5.73
C LYS A 27 -1.82 3.52 -4.91
N LEU A 28 -0.74 4.24 -4.61
CA LEU A 28 0.31 3.75 -3.74
C LEU A 28 -0.25 3.64 -2.31
N PRO A 29 0.10 2.58 -1.56
CA PRO A 29 -0.42 2.38 -0.21
C PRO A 29 0.05 3.50 0.71
N TRP A 30 -0.84 3.94 1.62
CA TRP A 30 -0.44 4.89 2.66
C TRP A 30 0.53 4.24 3.64
N LYS A 31 1.59 4.96 4.00
CA LYS A 31 2.57 4.54 5.01
C LYS A 31 2.53 5.43 6.23
N HIS A 32 2.34 4.81 7.39
CA HIS A 32 2.54 5.47 8.67
C HIS A 32 4.05 5.64 8.93
N PRO A 33 4.48 6.76 9.56
CA PRO A 33 5.84 6.88 10.05
C PRO A 33 6.18 5.74 11.02
N THR A 34 7.41 5.25 10.93
CA THR A 34 7.95 4.34 11.94
C THR A 34 8.25 5.13 13.22
N HIS A 35 8.31 4.45 14.37
CA HIS A 35 8.66 5.09 15.65
C HIS A 35 10.09 5.66 15.71
N ASN A 36 10.91 5.46 14.66
CA ASN A 36 12.27 5.94 14.62
C ASN A 36 12.30 7.44 14.28
N SER A 37 12.82 8.23 15.22
CA SER A 37 12.79 9.70 15.24
C SER A 37 13.65 10.38 14.17
N ASP A 38 14.40 9.64 13.36
CA ASP A 38 15.39 10.22 12.45
C ASP A 38 14.89 10.35 11.01
N CYS A 39 13.67 10.90 10.87
CA CYS A 39 13.23 11.39 9.59
C CYS A 39 13.95 12.72 9.30
N GLY A 40 14.96 12.69 8.43
CA GLY A 40 15.57 13.90 7.89
C GLY A 40 16.99 14.25 8.36
N ALA A 41 17.70 13.50 9.19
CA ALA A 41 19.16 13.74 9.28
C ALA A 41 19.92 13.17 8.07
N GLN A 42 19.45 12.04 7.53
CA GLN A 42 20.15 11.26 6.49
C GLN A 42 19.38 11.15 5.16
N GLY A 43 18.24 11.85 5.06
CA GLY A 43 17.34 11.80 3.89
C GLY A 43 15.90 11.51 4.30
N ILE A 44 14.97 11.87 3.43
CA ILE A 44 13.54 11.60 3.58
C ILE A 44 13.21 10.30 2.84
N ASP A 45 13.15 9.22 3.59
CA ASP A 45 12.70 7.92 3.13
C ASP A 45 11.24 7.72 3.53
N GLU A 46 10.35 7.53 2.55
CA GLU A 46 8.93 7.29 2.80
C GLU A 46 8.71 6.11 3.76
N TYR A 47 9.60 5.11 3.73
CA TYR A 47 9.54 3.98 4.65
C TYR A 47 9.68 4.43 6.11
N VAL A 48 10.59 5.35 6.43
CA VAL A 48 10.80 5.83 7.81
C VAL A 48 9.84 6.96 8.18
N CYS A 49 9.74 7.94 7.29
CA CYS A 49 9.05 9.21 7.50
C CYS A 49 7.52 9.11 7.34
N GLY A 50 7.02 8.08 6.65
CA GLY A 50 5.63 7.96 6.26
C GLY A 50 5.26 8.88 5.09
N THR A 51 4.13 8.58 4.46
CA THR A 51 3.68 9.25 3.22
C THR A 51 3.45 10.75 3.40
N GLU A 52 2.87 11.17 4.54
CA GLU A 52 2.55 12.59 4.79
C GLU A 52 3.80 13.47 4.76
N LEU A 53 4.80 13.14 5.57
CA LEU A 53 6.02 13.92 5.67
C LEU A 53 6.86 13.81 4.40
N PHE A 54 6.92 12.61 3.81
CA PHE A 54 7.62 12.38 2.56
C PHE A 54 7.07 13.24 1.41
N CYS A 55 5.75 13.19 1.18
CA CYS A 55 5.13 14.00 0.13
C CYS A 55 5.28 15.50 0.39
N ASN A 56 5.22 15.95 1.65
CA ASN A 56 5.42 17.37 2.00
C ASN A 56 6.85 17.87 1.76
N MET A 57 7.83 16.98 1.61
CA MET A 57 9.23 17.32 1.32
C MET A 57 9.57 17.31 -0.17
N ILE A 58 8.60 16.98 -1.03
CA ILE A 58 8.78 17.03 -2.49
C ILE A 58 9.18 18.45 -2.90
N ASN A 59 10.32 18.54 -3.60
CA ASN A 59 10.97 19.78 -4.03
C ASN A 59 11.51 20.68 -2.89
N ASP A 60 11.74 20.18 -1.66
CA ASP A 60 12.53 20.94 -0.68
C ASP A 60 13.96 21.11 -1.22
N PRO A 61 14.43 22.35 -1.46
CA PRO A 61 15.74 22.61 -2.05
C PRO A 61 16.92 22.15 -1.17
N ARG A 62 16.68 21.79 0.10
CA ARG A 62 17.68 21.28 1.04
C ARG A 62 17.80 19.76 1.01
N ARG A 63 17.02 19.09 0.16
CA ARG A 63 16.90 17.63 0.10
C ARG A 63 17.17 17.13 -1.32
N GLU A 64 17.89 16.01 -1.44
CA GLU A 64 18.33 15.51 -2.75
C GLU A 64 17.20 14.82 -3.54
N ALA A 65 17.34 14.83 -4.87
CA ALA A 65 16.36 14.34 -5.84
C ALA A 65 15.93 12.88 -5.65
N CYS A 66 16.69 12.08 -4.90
CA CYS A 66 16.34 10.68 -4.71
C CYS A 66 15.18 10.42 -3.75
N GLU A 67 14.74 11.46 -3.05
CA GLU A 67 13.51 11.46 -2.26
C GLU A 67 12.26 11.59 -3.15
N ASN A 68 12.42 11.75 -4.48
CA ASN A 68 11.31 11.83 -5.43
C ASN A 68 11.54 10.94 -6.68
N PRO A 69 11.64 9.60 -6.52
CA PRO A 69 11.96 8.72 -7.64
C PRO A 69 10.86 8.66 -8.69
N GLN A 70 9.63 9.03 -8.34
CA GLN A 70 8.49 9.10 -9.26
C GLN A 70 8.44 10.43 -10.03
N GLY A 71 9.25 11.43 -9.64
CA GLY A 71 9.37 12.70 -10.35
C GLY A 71 8.19 13.65 -10.17
N TRP A 72 7.40 13.49 -9.08
CA TRP A 72 6.27 14.34 -8.73
C TRP A 72 6.64 15.81 -8.70
N LYS A 73 5.81 16.67 -9.26
CA LYS A 73 6.07 18.12 -9.36
C LYS A 73 5.57 18.91 -8.17
N SER A 74 4.78 18.29 -7.29
CA SER A 74 4.30 18.92 -6.07
C SER A 74 3.99 17.90 -4.98
N PRO A 75 3.94 18.33 -3.71
CA PRO A 75 3.40 17.52 -2.62
C PRO A 75 2.00 16.96 -2.90
N GLN A 76 1.13 17.75 -3.53
CA GLN A 76 -0.23 17.32 -3.83
C GLN A 76 -0.26 16.18 -4.85
N GLU A 77 0.57 16.25 -5.89
CA GLU A 77 0.69 15.17 -6.87
C GLU A 77 1.16 13.86 -6.22
N CYS A 78 2.08 13.95 -5.27
CA CYS A 78 2.50 12.81 -4.46
C CYS A 78 1.33 12.27 -3.62
N LEU A 79 0.60 13.12 -2.88
CA LEU A 79 -0.52 12.70 -2.04
C LEU A 79 -1.69 12.10 -2.86
N ASP A 80 -1.98 12.65 -4.03
CA ASP A 80 -3.05 12.17 -4.91
C ASP A 80 -2.72 10.80 -5.49
N ALA A 81 -1.42 10.51 -5.70
CA ALA A 81 -0.93 9.20 -6.11
C ALA A 81 -1.03 8.14 -5.00
N HIS A 82 -1.24 8.54 -3.75
CA HIS A 82 -1.41 7.63 -2.61
C HIS A 82 -2.87 7.41 -2.25
N GLU A 83 -3.11 6.32 -1.53
CA GLU A 83 -4.34 6.09 -0.78
C GLU A 83 -4.52 7.19 0.29
N ALA A 84 -5.76 7.45 0.67
CA ALA A 84 -6.04 8.42 1.71
C ALA A 84 -5.50 7.93 3.07
N LYS A 85 -5.05 8.87 3.90
CA LYS A 85 -4.64 8.58 5.28
C LYS A 85 -5.74 7.79 6.00
N PRO A 86 -5.43 6.62 6.56
CA PRO A 86 -6.41 5.82 7.26
C PRO A 86 -6.87 6.52 8.54
N SER A 87 -8.16 6.39 8.85
CA SER A 87 -8.73 6.87 10.12
C SER A 87 -8.43 5.87 11.23
N HIS A 88 -7.88 6.36 12.34
CA HIS A 88 -7.64 5.54 13.53
C HIS A 88 -8.93 4.87 14.03
N GLU A 89 -10.06 5.59 14.04
CA GLU A 89 -11.35 5.05 14.47
C GLU A 89 -11.78 3.88 13.56
N LYS A 90 -11.65 4.06 12.24
CA LYS A 90 -11.96 3.01 11.26
C LYS A 90 -11.07 1.78 11.47
N CYS A 91 -9.76 1.96 11.62
CA CYS A 91 -8.84 0.85 11.83
C CYS A 91 -9.06 0.17 13.19
N ALA A 92 -9.35 0.93 14.24
CA ALA A 92 -9.66 0.39 15.57
C ALA A 92 -10.97 -0.43 15.55
N LYS A 93 -11.94 -0.06 14.71
CA LYS A 93 -13.12 -0.89 14.47
C LYS A 93 -12.76 -2.20 13.78
N LEU A 94 -11.99 -2.16 12.70
CA LEU A 94 -11.54 -3.37 12.00
C LEU A 94 -10.77 -4.34 12.91
N ARG A 95 -9.93 -3.80 13.80
CA ARG A 95 -9.25 -4.59 14.85
C ARG A 95 -10.24 -5.34 15.73
N ARG A 96 -11.26 -4.65 16.24
CA ARG A 96 -12.29 -5.26 17.10
C ARG A 96 -13.09 -6.31 16.34
N ASP A 97 -13.52 -5.98 15.11
CA ASP A 97 -14.27 -6.90 14.27
C ASP A 97 -13.46 -8.18 13.97
N ALA A 98 -12.16 -8.05 13.69
CA ALA A 98 -11.26 -9.19 13.47
C ALA A 98 -11.02 -10.02 14.73
N PHE A 99 -10.89 -9.38 15.90
CA PHE A 99 -10.79 -10.03 17.18
C PHE A 99 -12.07 -10.83 17.52
N ASP A 100 -13.24 -10.21 17.38
CA ASP A 100 -14.54 -10.83 17.66
C ASP A 100 -14.79 -12.05 16.75
N GLN A 101 -14.45 -11.94 15.46
CA GLN A 101 -14.53 -13.06 14.51
C GLN A 101 -13.58 -14.22 14.85
N CYS A 102 -12.45 -13.93 15.48
CA CYS A 102 -11.47 -14.93 15.88
C CYS A 102 -11.89 -15.67 17.16
N ARG A 103 -12.47 -14.95 18.12
CA ARG A 103 -12.80 -15.44 19.46
C ARG A 103 -13.69 -16.69 19.48
N GLU A 104 -14.49 -16.91 18.44
CA GLU A 104 -15.34 -18.11 18.33
C GLU A 104 -14.55 -19.40 18.05
N LYS A 105 -13.27 -19.32 17.64
CA LYS A 105 -12.55 -20.44 17.02
C LYS A 105 -11.12 -20.66 17.53
N SER A 106 -10.58 -19.72 18.30
CA SER A 106 -9.15 -19.67 18.67
C SER A 106 -8.94 -19.17 20.10
N GLU A 107 -7.70 -19.25 20.58
CA GLU A 107 -7.29 -18.73 21.88
C GLU A 107 -7.24 -17.19 21.89
N PHE A 108 -7.45 -16.59 23.06
CA PHE A 108 -7.52 -15.14 23.24
C PHE A 108 -6.28 -14.40 22.69
N GLN A 109 -5.07 -14.89 23.01
CA GLN A 109 -3.81 -14.25 22.61
C GLN A 109 -3.57 -14.31 21.09
N GLU A 110 -4.00 -15.39 20.44
CA GLU A 110 -3.99 -15.48 18.97
C GLU A 110 -4.90 -14.41 18.36
N CYS A 111 -6.08 -14.22 18.95
CA CYS A 111 -7.04 -13.22 18.48
C CYS A 111 -6.58 -11.78 18.71
N GLU A 112 -5.91 -11.50 19.84
CA GLU A 112 -5.28 -10.19 20.06
C GLU A 112 -4.24 -9.89 18.97
N THR A 113 -3.37 -10.87 18.68
CA THR A 113 -2.33 -10.73 17.64
C THR A 113 -2.98 -10.50 16.27
N LYS A 114 -3.98 -11.30 15.90
CA LYS A 114 -4.71 -11.15 14.63
C LYS A 114 -5.41 -9.80 14.50
N GLY A 115 -6.04 -9.34 15.59
CA GLY A 115 -6.63 -8.01 15.62
C GLY A 115 -5.58 -6.91 15.41
N GLN A 116 -4.45 -7.03 16.11
CA GLN A 116 -3.35 -6.07 16.00
C GLN A 116 -2.74 -6.05 14.59
N ASP A 117 -2.56 -7.20 13.95
CA ASP A 117 -2.09 -7.29 12.56
C ASP A 117 -3.02 -6.55 11.60
N VAL A 118 -4.34 -6.74 11.75
CA VAL A 118 -5.36 -6.02 10.94
C VAL A 118 -5.29 -4.51 11.19
N PHE A 119 -5.04 -4.09 12.43
CA PHE A 119 -4.89 -2.69 12.76
C PHE A 119 -3.66 -2.08 12.10
N GLU A 120 -2.52 -2.75 12.23
CA GLU A 120 -1.24 -2.30 11.67
C GLU A 120 -1.29 -2.23 10.15
N GLU A 121 -1.86 -3.24 9.50
CA GLU A 121 -2.10 -3.24 8.06
C GLU A 121 -3.00 -2.06 7.65
N CYS A 122 -4.12 -1.86 8.34
CA CYS A 122 -5.04 -0.75 8.04
C CYS A 122 -4.38 0.63 8.22
N MET A 123 -3.55 0.80 9.23
CA MET A 123 -2.84 2.06 9.49
C MET A 123 -1.68 2.29 8.53
N GLY A 124 -1.29 1.29 7.74
CA GLY A 124 -0.07 1.35 6.93
C GLY A 124 1.20 1.34 7.79
N ILE A 125 1.15 0.69 8.96
CA ILE A 125 2.32 0.52 9.83
C ILE A 125 3.25 -0.47 9.15
N GLN A 126 4.49 -0.03 8.96
CA GLN A 126 5.47 -0.82 8.21
C GLN A 126 6.16 -1.81 9.14
N LYS A 127 6.26 -3.06 8.68
CA LYS A 127 7.09 -4.07 9.32
C LYS A 127 8.55 -3.63 9.28
N PHE A 128 9.28 -3.87 10.35
CA PHE A 128 10.70 -3.53 10.46
C PHE A 128 11.51 -4.08 9.28
N GLN A 129 12.22 -3.20 8.59
CA GLN A 129 13.20 -3.52 7.56
C GLN A 129 14.59 -3.27 8.12
N SER A 130 15.50 -4.20 7.86
CA SER A 130 16.91 -4.02 8.15
C SER A 130 17.49 -2.86 7.33
N LEU A 131 18.58 -2.26 7.82
CA LEU A 131 19.30 -1.21 7.08
C LEU A 131 19.69 -1.68 5.66
N LYS A 132 20.12 -2.92 5.53
CA LYS A 132 20.50 -3.52 4.24
C LYS A 132 19.34 -3.60 3.25
N GLU A 133 18.13 -3.94 3.72
CA GLU A 133 16.93 -3.95 2.87
C GLU A 133 16.55 -2.54 2.42
N ARG A 134 16.66 -1.57 3.32
CA ARG A 134 16.39 -0.16 3.02
C ARG A 134 17.37 0.40 2.00
N GLU A 135 18.67 0.15 2.20
CA GLU A 135 19.72 0.53 1.24
C GLU A 135 19.52 -0.13 -0.13
N ALA A 136 19.17 -1.42 -0.16
CA ALA A 136 18.88 -2.11 -1.41
C ALA A 136 17.66 -1.53 -2.14
N ALA A 137 16.59 -1.19 -1.40
CA ALA A 137 15.39 -0.56 -1.96
C ALA A 137 15.69 0.85 -2.49
N ALA A 138 16.50 1.63 -1.77
CA ALA A 138 16.94 2.94 -2.22
C ALA A 138 17.82 2.85 -3.48
N ARG A 139 18.80 1.92 -3.53
CA ARG A 139 19.59 1.66 -4.75
C ARG A 139 18.74 1.25 -5.94
N ALA A 140 17.72 0.41 -5.73
CA ALA A 140 16.78 0.01 -6.78
C ALA A 140 15.99 1.19 -7.36
N LYS A 141 15.81 2.26 -6.58
CA LYS A 141 15.18 3.52 -7.00
C LYS A 141 16.17 4.53 -7.59
N GLY A 142 17.44 4.15 -7.75
CA GLY A 142 18.50 5.01 -8.28
C GLY A 142 19.16 5.91 -7.24
N CYS A 143 18.98 5.62 -5.95
CA CYS A 143 19.54 6.44 -4.87
C CYS A 143 20.95 6.09 -4.50
N ARG A 144 21.71 7.15 -4.20
CA ARG A 144 23.00 7.04 -3.56
C ARG A 144 22.76 6.75 -2.08
N VAL A 145 23.29 5.62 -1.61
CA VAL A 145 23.29 5.19 -0.21
C VAL A 145 24.70 4.93 0.25
#